data_AF-A0A1V5C9B9-F1
#
_entry.id   AF-A0A1V5C9B9-F1
#
_cell.length_a   1.000
_cell.length_b   1.000
_cell.length_c   1.000
_cell.angle_alpha   90.00
_cell.angle_beta   90.00
_cell.angle_gamma   90.00
#
_symmetry.space_group_name_H-M   'P 1'
#
loop_
_entity.id
_entity.type
_entity.pdbx_description
1 polymer ?
#
loop_
_entity_poly.entity_id
_entity_poly.type
_entity_poly.pdbx_seq_one_letter_code
_entity_poly.pdbx_strand_id
1 'polypeptide(L)' 'MIAEGQTVLFRFPQTDQQEGKLRPALVIRKVPDRYEDWLVCMISSRVEQR' A
#
# COMPACT_ATOMS: atom_id res chain seq x y z
N MET A 1 10.44 -11.75 1.24
CA MET A 1 10.48 -11.18 2.60
C MET A 1 10.13 -9.71 2.47
N ILE A 2 9.13 -9.22 3.22
CA ILE A 2 8.74 -7.81 3.22
C ILE A 2 9.40 -7.16 4.45
N ALA A 3 9.92 -5.94 4.29
CA ALA A 3 10.59 -5.20 5.36
C ALA A 3 10.17 -3.72 5.37
N GLU A 4 10.34 -3.08 6.53
CA GLU A 4 10.15 -1.63 6.68
C GLU A 4 11.07 -0.86 5.73
N GLY A 5 10.56 0.20 5.10
CA GLY A 5 11.27 1.00 4.11
C GLY A 5 11.28 0.42 2.68
N GLN A 6 10.78 -0.81 2.48
CA GLN A 6 10.69 -1.40 1.14
C GLN A 6 9.56 -0.74 0.32
N THR A 7 9.80 -0.54 -0.98
CA THR A 7 8.72 -0.21 -1.93
C THR A 7 8.18 -1.49 -2.57
N VAL A 8 6.87 -1.66 -2.56
CA VAL A 8 6.17 -2.83 -3.13
C VAL A 8 5.11 -2.38 -4.14
N LEU A 9 4.70 -3.28 -5.04
CA LEU A 9 3.55 -3.06 -5.91
C LEU A 9 2.30 -3.68 -5.27
N PHE A 10 1.23 -2.88 -5.18
CA PHE A 10 -0.01 -3.25 -4.49
C PHE A 10 -1.23 -2.77 -5.28
N ARG A 11 -2.30 -3.58 -5.30
CA ARG A 11 -3.60 -3.15 -5.83
C ARG A 11 -4.44 -2.64 -4.67
N PHE A 12 -4.61 -1.33 -4.58
CA PHE A 12 -5.43 -0.74 -3.52
C PHE A 12 -6.91 -1.09 -3.72
N PRO A 13 -7.60 -1.54 -2.67
CA PRO A 13 -9.03 -1.80 -2.76
C PRO A 13 -9.78 -0.50 -3.11
N GLN A 14 -10.70 -0.59 -4.07
CA GLN A 14 -11.62 0.50 -4.39
C GLN A 14 -13.02 0.16 -3.86
N THR A 15 -13.76 1.18 -3.43
CA THR A 15 -15.11 1.01 -2.84
C THR A 15 -16.16 0.58 -3.86
N ASP A 16 -15.85 0.67 -5.15
CA ASP A 16 -16.72 0.28 -6.26
C ASP A 16 -16.49 -1.17 -6.75
N GLN A 17 -15.70 -1.96 -6.01
CA GLN A 17 -15.37 -3.37 -6.28
C GLN A 17 -14.65 -3.61 -7.62
N GLN A 18 -14.23 -2.56 -8.32
CA GLN A 18 -13.43 -2.71 -9.52
C GLN A 18 -12.00 -3.10 -9.15
N GLU A 19 -11.33 -3.83 -10.05
CA GLU A 19 -9.94 -4.20 -9.84
C GLU A 19 -9.08 -2.94 -9.72
N GLY A 20 -8.48 -2.74 -8.54
CA GLY A 20 -7.63 -1.60 -8.28
C GLY A 20 -6.41 -1.57 -9.20
N LYS A 21 -6.04 -0.37 -9.65
CA LYS A 21 -4.78 -0.13 -10.38
C LYS A 21 -3.61 -0.59 -9.52
N LEU A 22 -2.64 -1.26 -10.14
CA LEU A 22 -1.37 -1.60 -9.50
C LEU A 22 -0.58 -0.30 -9.26
N ARG A 23 -0.22 -0.03 -8.00
CA ARG A 23 0.49 1.19 -7.61
C ARG A 23 1.64 0.87 -6.66
N PRO A 24 2.71 1.67 -6.66
CA PRO A 24 3.75 1.57 -5.65
C PRO A 24 3.20 1.96 -4.27
N ALA A 25 3.68 1.28 -3.24
CA ALA A 25 3.42 1.60 -1.85
C ALA A 25 4.70 1.43 -1.02
N LEU A 26 4.92 2.33 -0.06
CA LEU A 26 5.99 2.23 0.92
C LEU A 26 5.52 1.38 2.11
N VAL A 27 6.28 0.36 2.47
CA VAL A 27 6.07 -0.41 3.70
C VAL A 27 6.57 0.39 4.89
N ILE A 28 5.67 0.77 5.80
CA ILE A 28 6.01 1.59 6.96
C ILE A 28 6.44 0.70 8.11
N ARG A 29 5.57 -0.22 8.54
CA ARG A 29 5.82 -1.10 9.69
C ARG A 29 4.94 -2.33 9.68
N LYS A 30 5.39 -3.40 10.33
CA LYS A 30 4.50 -4.53 10.67
C LYS A 30 3.50 -4.08 11.75
N VAL A 31 2.24 -4.48 11.60
CA VAL A 31 1.23 -4.27 12.64
C VAL A 31 1.53 -5.25 13.79
N PRO A 32 1.58 -4.79 15.06
CA PRO A 32 1.85 -5.68 16.19
C PRO A 32 0.58 -6.46 16.58
N ASP A 33 0.10 -7.31 15.68
CA ASP A 33 -1.06 -8.17 15.91
C ASP A 33 -0.75 -9.64 15.59
N ARG A 34 -1.78 -10.49 15.62
CA ARG A 34 -1.66 -11.92 15.32
C ARG A 34 -1.61 -12.23 13.82
N TYR A 35 -1.81 -11.21 12.99
CA TYR A 35 -1.89 -11.30 11.56
C TYR A 35 -0.57 -10.81 10.96
N GLU A 36 -0.32 -11.18 9.70
CA GLU A 36 0.89 -10.74 8.98
C GLU A 36 0.62 -9.41 8.25
N ASP A 37 -0.11 -8.52 8.91
CA ASP A 37 -0.56 -7.26 8.33
C ASP A 37 0.54 -6.20 8.41
N TRP A 38 0.58 -5.35 7.37
CA TRP A 38 1.57 -4.31 7.21
C TRP A 38 0.90 -2.96 7.01
N LEU A 39 1.37 -1.95 7.71
CA LEU A 39 1.02 -0.56 7.44
C LEU A 39 1.78 -0.10 6.19
N VAL A 40 1.04 0.37 5.18
CA VAL A 40 1.61 0.86 3.92
C VAL A 40 1.11 2.27 3.60
N CYS A 41 1.92 3.04 2.87
CA CYS A 41 1.54 4.34 2.31
C CYS A 41 1.56 4.29 0.79
N MET A 42 0.47 4.69 0.13
CA MET A 42 0.42 4.79 -1.33
C MET A 42 1.42 5.82 -1.84
N ILE A 43 2.16 5.47 -2.89
CA ILE A 43 2.96 6.43 -3.66
C ILE A 43 2.18 6.78 -4.94
N SER A 44 2.02 8.09 -5.17
CA SER A 44 1.36 8.63 -6.36
C SER A 44 2.31 9.59 -7.08
N SER A 45 2.35 9.52 -8.41
CA SER A 45 3.01 10.53 -9.24
C SER A 45 2.17 11.81 -9.39
N ARG A 46 0.89 11.77 -9.02
CA ARG A 46 0.00 12.93 -8.96
C ARG A 46 0.23 13.66 -7.63
N VAL A 47 0.85 14.83 -7.71
CA VAL A 47 1.21 15.67 -6.55
C VAL A 47 0.00 16.44 -6.00
N GLU A 48 -1.02 16.67 -6.83
CA GLU A 48 -2.23 17.42 -6.46
C GLU A 48 -3.44 16.48 -6.29
N GLN A 49 -4.15 16.60 -5.16
CA GLN A 49 -5.50 16.06 -4.99
C GLN A 49 -6.51 17.08 -5.53
N ARG A 50 -6.89 16.92 -6.80
CA ARG A 50 -8.13 17.50 -7.35
C ARG A 50 -9.20 16.42 -7.37
#